data_AF-A0A316RTM2-F1
#
_entry.id   AF-A0A316RTM2-F1
#
_cell.length_a   1.000
_cell.length_b   1.000
_cell.length_c   1.000
_cell.angle_alpha   90.00
_cell.angle_beta   90.00
_cell.angle_gamma   90.00
#
_symmetry.space_group_name_H-M   'P 1'
#
loop_
_entity.id
_entity.type
_entity.pdbx_description
1 polymer ?
#
loop_
_entity_poly.entity_id
_entity_poly.type
_entity_poly.pdbx_seq_one_letter_code
_entity_poly.pdbx_strand_id
1 'polypeptide(L)' 'MPKGKPCSAEFKARLVLEALQGAKTVGEIAAEHGLNSNLGRNRKARAESDLSRWFSAAEDGRARVGARGAPGGGR' A
#
# COMPACT_ATOMS: atom_id res chain seq x y z
N MET A 1 6.05 14.97 -29.45
CA MET A 1 4.98 14.27 -28.72
C MET A 1 4.84 14.91 -27.34
N PRO A 2 3.69 15.48 -26.95
CA PRO A 2 3.57 16.07 -25.62
C PRO A 2 3.63 14.96 -24.58
N LYS A 3 4.65 14.99 -23.71
CA LYS A 3 4.77 14.05 -22.59
C LYS A 3 3.55 14.28 -21.70
N GLY A 4 2.67 13.28 -21.63
CA GLY A 4 1.43 13.35 -20.86
C GLY A 4 1.71 13.88 -19.45
N LYS A 5 0.84 14.77 -18.98
CA LYS A 5 0.96 15.41 -17.65
C LYS A 5 1.18 14.32 -16.60
N PRO A 6 2.19 14.46 -15.73
CA PRO A 6 2.45 13.45 -14.71
C PRO A 6 1.19 13.28 -13.85
N CYS A 7 0.64 12.07 -13.83
CA CYS A 7 -0.50 11.79 -12.97
C CYS A 7 -0.13 12.15 -11.53
N SER A 8 -0.95 12.99 -10.89
CA SER A 8 -0.79 13.40 -9.50
C SER A 8 -0.78 12.18 -8.58
N ALA A 9 -0.02 12.25 -7.49
CA ALA A 9 0.08 11.19 -6.49
C ALA A 9 -1.29 10.83 -5.89
N GLU A 10 -2.17 11.82 -5.76
CA GLU A 10 -3.54 11.63 -5.26
C GLU A 10 -4.37 10.77 -6.21
N PHE A 11 -4.43 11.16 -7.49
CA PHE A 11 -5.17 10.43 -8.52
C PHE A 11 -4.73 8.97 -8.58
N LYS A 12 -3.42 8.81 -8.57
CA LYS A 12 -2.71 7.56 -8.45
C LYS A 12 -3.14 6.72 -7.23
N ALA A 13 -3.38 7.32 -6.07
CA ALA A 13 -3.84 6.59 -4.88
C ALA A 13 -5.31 6.16 -5.00
N ARG A 14 -6.17 7.02 -5.55
CA ARG A 14 -7.59 6.70 -5.79
C ARG A 14 -7.77 5.49 -6.71
N LEU A 15 -7.00 5.40 -7.80
CA LEU A 15 -7.03 4.24 -8.71
C LEU A 15 -6.71 2.92 -8.01
N VAL A 16 -5.70 2.96 -7.13
CA VAL A 16 -5.27 1.76 -6.39
C VAL A 16 -6.33 1.37 -5.37
N LEU A 17 -6.92 2.35 -4.68
CA LEU A 17 -8.01 2.12 -3.74
C LEU A 17 -9.20 1.43 -4.41
N GLU A 18 -9.64 1.93 -5.57
CA GLU A 18 -10.76 1.36 -6.32
C GLU A 18 -10.43 -0.06 -6.81
N ALA A 19 -9.20 -0.30 -7.24
CA ALA A 19 -8.72 -1.63 -7.64
C ALA A 19 -8.55 -2.63 -6.47
N LEU A 20 -8.37 -2.15 -5.24
CA LEU A 20 -8.32 -2.96 -4.01
C LEU A 20 -9.72 -3.25 -3.47
N GLN A 21 -10.67 -2.31 -3.61
CA GLN A 21 -12.07 -2.50 -3.26
C GLN A 21 -12.77 -3.55 -4.14
N GLY A 22 -12.24 -3.79 -5.35
CA GLY A 22 -12.74 -4.82 -6.27
C GLY A 22 -14.00 -4.42 -7.03
N ALA A 23 -14.45 -3.17 -6.91
CA ALA A 23 -15.61 -2.66 -7.64
C ALA A 23 -15.38 -2.61 -9.16
N LYS A 24 -14.13 -2.38 -9.58
CA LYS A 24 -13.70 -2.41 -10.98
C LYS A 24 -12.32 -3.06 -11.10
N THR A 25 -12.06 -3.71 -12.23
CA THR A 25 -10.73 -4.23 -12.50
C THR A 25 -9.75 -3.10 -12.84
N VAL A 26 -8.46 -3.36 -12.63
CA VAL A 26 -7.38 -2.43 -13.03
C VAL A 26 -7.47 -2.04 -14.51
N GLY A 27 -7.94 -2.95 -15.37
CA GLY A 27 -8.13 -2.71 -16.80
C GLY A 27 -9.23 -1.69 -17.07
N GLU A 28 -10.38 -1.84 -16.42
CA GLU A 28 -11.52 -0.92 -16.54
C GLU A 28 -11.20 0.47 -16.01
N ILE A 29 -10.57 0.53 -14.82
CA ILE A 29 -10.13 1.79 -14.21
C ILE A 29 -9.11 2.49 -15.13
N ALA A 30 -8.17 1.73 -15.71
CA ALA A 30 -7.21 2.29 -16.64
C ALA A 30 -7.86 2.80 -17.93
N ALA A 31 -8.84 2.07 -18.46
CA ALA A 31 -9.59 2.48 -19.66
C ALA A 31 -10.40 3.76 -19.42
N GLU A 32 -11.12 3.86 -18.30
CA GLU A 32 -11.93 5.03 -17.92
C GLU A 32 -11.10 6.32 -17.82
N HIS A 33 -9.83 6.18 -17.44
CA HIS A 33 -8.91 7.28 -17.22
C HIS A 33 -7.86 7.47 -18.32
N GLY A 34 -7.90 6.68 -19.40
CA GLY A 34 -6.92 6.76 -20.49
C GLY A 34 -5.48 6.39 -20.08
N LEU A 35 -5.34 5.50 -19.10
CA LEU A 35 -4.06 5.05 -18.56
C LEU A 35 -3.64 3.70 -19.13
N ASN A 36 -2.34 3.45 -19.07
CA ASN A 36 -1.81 2.13 -19.36
C ASN A 36 -2.17 1.15 -18.23
N SER A 37 -2.85 0.04 -18.54
CA SER A 37 -3.28 -0.94 -17.53
C SER A 37 -2.11 -1.57 -16.75
N ASN A 38 -0.92 -1.61 -17.33
CA ASN A 38 0.29 -2.11 -16.67
C ASN A 38 0.74 -1.19 -15.52
N LEU A 39 0.51 0.12 -15.67
CA LEU A 39 0.76 1.10 -14.60
C LEU A 39 -0.12 0.81 -13.38
N GLY A 40 -1.39 0.50 -13.62
CA GLY A 40 -2.33 0.14 -12.55
C GLY A 40 -1.94 -1.18 -11.87
N ARG A 41 -1.53 -2.20 -12.63
CA ARG A 41 -1.11 -3.50 -12.08
C ARG A 41 0.11 -3.38 -11.19
N ASN A 42 1.15 -2.68 -11.67
CA ASN A 42 2.38 -2.48 -10.93
C ASN A 42 2.14 -1.72 -9.61
N ARG A 43 1.24 -0.73 -9.64
CA ARG A 43 0.87 0.06 -8.46
C ARG A 43 0.04 -0.70 -7.46
N LYS A 44 -0.89 -1.55 -7.92
CA LYS A 44 -1.63 -2.45 -7.05
C LYS A 44 -0.67 -3.39 -6.31
N ALA A 45 0.21 -4.07 -7.05
CA ALA A 45 1.22 -4.96 -6.46
C ALA A 45 2.12 -4.26 -5.44
N ARG A 46 2.56 -3.02 -5.73
CA ARG A 46 3.37 -2.24 -4.80
C ARG A 46 2.59 -1.85 -3.54
N ALA A 47 1.32 -1.45 -3.68
CA ALA A 47 0.48 -1.12 -2.55
C ALA A 47 0.18 -2.35 -1.68
N GLU A 48 -0.08 -3.52 -2.28
CA GLU A 48 -0.24 -4.78 -1.55
C GLU A 48 1.03 -5.14 -0.77
N SER A 49 2.21 -4.96 -1.39
CA SER A 49 3.51 -5.20 -0.74
C SER A 49 3.77 -4.22 0.42
N ASP A 50 3.48 -2.93 0.21
CA ASP A 50 3.61 -1.90 1.24
C ASP A 50 2.65 -2.19 2.41
N LEU A 51 1.38 -2.53 2.14
CA LEU A 51 0.42 -2.93 3.16
C LEU A 51 0.89 -4.17 3.93
N SER A 52 1.31 -5.22 3.22
CA SER A 52 1.81 -6.45 3.85
C SER A 52 3.01 -6.18 4.74
N ARG A 53 3.92 -5.30 4.32
CA ARG A 53 5.06 -4.84 5.14
C ARG A 53 4.59 -4.12 6.39
N TRP A 54 3.60 -3.24 6.29
CA TRP A 54 3.10 -2.47 7.45
C TRP A 54 2.44 -3.37 8.48
N PHE A 55 1.59 -4.31 8.04
CA PHE A 55 0.99 -5.30 8.93
C PHE A 55 2.04 -6.23 9.55
N SER A 56 3.06 -6.65 8.78
CA SER A 56 4.16 -7.47 9.32
C SER A 56 5.04 -6.71 10.32
N ALA A 57 5.32 -5.43 10.06
CA ALA A 57 6.11 -4.58 10.96
C ALA A 57 5.33 -4.22 12.24
N ALA A 58 4.00 -4.10 12.17
CA ALA A 58 3.15 -3.90 13.33
C ALA A 58 3.15 -5.12 14.28
N GLU A 59 3.21 -6.33 13.72
CA GLU A 59 3.34 -7.58 14.48
C GLU A 59 4.72 -7.68 15.18
N ASP A 60 5.80 -7.24 14.52
CA ASP A 60 7.16 -7.24 15.10
C ASP A 60 7.34 -6.19 16.22
N GLY A 61 6.62 -5.06 16.14
CA GLY A 61 6.60 -4.03 17.18
C GLY A 61 5.94 -4.49 18.49
N ARG A 62 4.98 -5.43 18.42
CA ARG A 62 4.30 -5.98 19.61
C ARG A 62 5.14 -7.02 20.36
N ALA A 63 6.14 -7.62 19.72
CA ALA A 63 7.03 -8.60 20.35
C ALA A 63 8.03 -7.98 21.37
N ARG A 64 8.19 -6.65 21.41
CA ARG A 64 9.13 -5.97 22.32
C ARG A 64 8.48 -5.35 23.56
N VAL A 65 7.14 -5.19 23.58
CA VAL A 65 6.39 -4.71 24.76
C VAL A 65 5.87 -5.92 25.54
N GLY A 66 6.80 -6.77 25.99
CA GLY A 66 6.50 -7.94 26.81
C GLY A 66 7.63 -8.36 27.76
N ALA A 67 8.83 -7.78 27.62
CA ALA A 67 10.00 -8.14 28.43
C ALA A 67 10.68 -6.89 29.00
N ARG A 68 9.98 -6.12 29.82
CA ARG A 68 10.59 -5.17 30.78
C ARG A 68 9.63 -4.92 31.93
N GLY A 69 9.68 -5.80 32.91
CA GLY A 69 8.88 -5.70 34.12
C GLY A 69 9.34 -6.66 35.20
N ALA A 70 10.54 -6.44 35.74
CA ALA A 70 10.90 -6.82 37.11
C ALA A 70 12.24 -6.18 37.52
N PRO A 71 12.25 -5.22 38.46
CA PRO A 71 13.36 -5.02 39.37
C PRO A 71 12.99 -5.64 40.72
N GLY A 72 13.49 -6.84 41.01
CA GLY A 72 13.63 -7.37 42.37
C GLY A 72 15.09 -7.80 42.48
N GLY A 73 15.93 -7.13 43.26
CA GLY A 73 15.84 -7.03 44.71
C GLY A 73 17.06 -7.77 45.24
N GLY A 74 18.19 -7.06 45.34
CA GLY A 74 19.49 -7.63 45.66
C GLY A 74 20.10 -6.99 46.90
N ARG A 75 19.95 -7.72 48.01
CA ARG A 75 20.62 -7.67 49.32
C ARG A 75 20.60 -6.35 50.10
#